data_AF-A0A484N225-F1
#
_entry.id   AF-A0A484N225-F1
#
_cell.length_a   1.000
_cell.length_b   1.000
_cell.length_c   1.000
_cell.angle_alpha   90.00
_cell.angle_beta   90.00
_cell.angle_gamma   90.00
#
_symmetry.space_group_name_H-M   'P 1'
#
loop_
_entity.id
_entity.type
_entity.pdbx_description
1 polymer ?
#
loop_
_entity_poly.entity_id
_entity_poly.type
_entity_poly.pdbx_seq_one_letter_code
_entity_poly.pdbx_strand_id
1 'polypeptide(L)'
;MWDAGERLEERKGQTTLVTFPNLSSPGHSGSTKKQDESLLEDVWTFLRAGRLEEACNLCRSAGQPWRAATLSPFGRLDQKPSIEALIKNGKTRALQAIELETGIGHQRRLWKWACYCASERIAEQDGGKYEIAVYAAQCSNLKRILPMCTNWESACWAMAKSWLDVLVDMELARLQPGGNIQFNEEALDQSLEQENGVTQSAMGPDSWPLQVMNQQPRHLTSLLQKLHSIDTVHEVVARSCKEQHRQIEMNLMLGDIPHMLGLIWSWISPVEYHETMFRK
;
A
#
# COMPACT_ATOMS: atom_id res chain seq x y z
N MET A 1 6.02 -16.61 10.11
CA MET A 1 4.83 -15.84 10.53
C MET A 1 4.36 -16.18 11.95
N TRP A 2 5.20 -16.79 12.82
CA TRP A 2 4.78 -17.22 14.17
C TRP A 2 5.71 -16.76 15.30
N ASP A 3 6.74 -15.96 15.00
CA ASP A 3 7.80 -15.58 15.95
C ASP A 3 7.67 -14.13 16.47
N ALA A 4 6.60 -13.43 16.05
CA ALA A 4 6.34 -12.05 16.47
C ALA A 4 5.66 -11.96 17.85
N GLY A 5 4.99 -13.03 18.29
CA GLY A 5 4.24 -13.05 19.56
C GLY A 5 5.14 -13.14 20.79
N GLU A 6 6.22 -13.92 20.72
CA GLU A 6 7.12 -14.14 21.85
C GLU A 6 7.99 -12.91 22.14
N ARG A 7 8.41 -12.21 21.08
CA ARG A 7 9.19 -10.96 21.15
C ARG A 7 8.40 -9.76 21.72
N LEU A 8 7.07 -9.87 21.79
CA LEU A 8 6.14 -8.86 22.29
C LEU A 8 5.90 -8.96 23.81
N GLU A 9 5.96 -10.17 24.38
CA GLU A 9 5.81 -10.36 25.84
C GLU A 9 7.08 -9.96 26.60
N GLU A 10 8.26 -10.15 26.03
CA GLU A 10 9.53 -9.70 26.62
C GLU A 10 9.60 -8.17 26.76
N ARG A 11 8.97 -7.41 25.84
CA ARG A 11 8.99 -5.94 25.85
C ARG A 11 7.98 -5.30 26.83
N LYS A 12 6.94 -6.01 27.27
CA LYS A 12 5.98 -5.50 28.27
C LYS A 12 6.61 -5.40 29.68
N GLY A 13 7.68 -6.15 29.95
CA GLY A 13 8.36 -6.16 31.24
C GLY A 13 9.31 -4.97 31.51
N GLN A 14 9.64 -4.17 30.50
CA GLN A 14 10.55 -3.03 30.63
C GLN A 14 9.80 -1.69 30.53
N THR A 15 8.83 -1.49 31.43
CA THR A 15 8.26 -0.17 31.68
C THR A 15 9.26 0.65 32.49
N THR A 16 10.21 1.31 31.83
CA THR A 16 11.01 2.36 32.47
C THR A 16 10.27 3.67 32.31
N LEU A 17 9.83 4.25 33.43
CA LEU A 17 9.33 5.62 33.50
C LEU A 17 10.38 6.56 32.91
N VAL A 18 10.07 7.18 31.76
CA VAL A 18 10.96 8.17 31.14
C VAL A 18 10.85 9.46 31.95
N THR A 19 11.77 9.66 32.88
CA THR A 19 12.09 10.99 33.42
C THR A 19 12.71 11.80 32.29
N PHE A 20 12.11 12.95 31.94
CA PHE A 20 12.63 13.88 30.93
C PHE A 20 14.10 14.24 31.20
N PRO A 21 15.08 13.81 30.38
CA PRO A 21 16.45 14.28 30.50
C PRO A 21 16.64 15.50 29.60
N ASN A 22 17.31 16.51 30.15
CA ASN A 22 17.70 17.74 29.46
C ASN A 22 18.35 17.47 28.09
N LEU A 23 17.89 18.22 27.08
CA LEU A 23 18.33 18.19 25.69
C LEU A 23 19.74 18.79 25.54
N SER A 24 20.79 18.07 25.96
CA SER A 24 22.20 18.43 25.66
C SER A 24 23.16 17.31 26.04
N SER A 25 23.13 16.19 25.31
CA SER A 25 24.22 15.21 25.32
C SER A 25 24.40 14.59 23.93
N PRO A 26 25.57 14.76 23.27
CA PRO A 26 25.78 14.34 21.88
C PRO A 26 25.72 12.83 21.62
N GLY A 27 25.70 12.00 22.67
CA GLY A 27 25.64 10.54 22.57
C GLY A 27 24.25 9.93 22.38
N HIS A 28 23.17 10.71 22.50
CA HIS A 28 21.79 10.19 22.45
C HIS A 28 21.18 10.14 21.04
N SER A 29 21.70 10.89 20.06
CA SER A 29 21.08 11.02 18.73
C SER A 29 21.14 9.73 17.88
N GLY A 30 22.12 8.85 18.14
CA GLY A 30 22.23 7.56 17.45
C GLY A 30 21.31 6.47 18.01
N SER A 31 21.01 6.52 19.32
CA SER A 31 20.12 5.55 19.97
C SER A 31 18.65 5.82 19.62
N THR A 32 18.26 7.09 19.56
CA THR A 32 16.89 7.49 19.21
C THR A 32 16.54 7.11 17.77
N LYS A 33 17.46 7.34 16.81
CA LYS A 33 17.25 6.94 15.41
C LYS A 33 17.02 5.44 15.23
N LYS A 34 17.80 4.60 15.92
CA LYS A 34 17.62 3.13 15.87
C LYS A 34 16.30 2.68 16.51
N GLN A 35 15.91 3.31 17.61
CA GLN A 35 14.61 3.05 18.25
C GLN A 35 13.45 3.46 17.34
N ASP A 36 13.55 4.61 16.68
CA ASP A 36 12.56 5.08 15.71
C ASP A 36 12.45 4.15 14.50
N GLU A 37 13.58 3.64 13.99
CA GLU A 37 13.58 2.69 12.88
C GLU A 37 12.94 1.35 13.27
N SER A 38 13.25 0.80 14.44
CA SER A 38 12.60 -0.43 14.94
C SER A 38 11.10 -0.23 15.18
N LEU A 39 10.69 0.92 15.72
CA LEU A 39 9.28 1.26 15.89
C LEU A 39 8.55 1.27 14.54
N LEU A 40 9.14 1.89 13.52
CA LEU A 40 8.54 2.00 12.20
C LEU A 40 8.52 0.67 11.44
N GLU A 41 9.49 -0.21 11.68
CA GLU A 41 9.47 -1.59 11.18
C GLU A 41 8.27 -2.38 11.71
N ASP A 42 7.99 -2.25 13.01
CA ASP A 42 6.82 -2.87 13.65
C ASP A 42 5.51 -2.26 13.11
N VAL A 43 5.45 -0.92 12.97
CA VAL A 43 4.32 -0.22 12.33
C VAL A 43 4.09 -0.70 10.90
N TRP A 44 5.15 -0.79 10.09
CA TRP A 44 5.10 -1.28 8.71
C TRP A 44 4.52 -2.70 8.63
N THR A 45 4.90 -3.56 9.57
CA THR A 45 4.37 -4.91 9.68
C THR A 45 2.89 -4.94 10.05
N PHE A 46 2.47 -4.12 11.03
CA PHE A 46 1.06 -4.00 11.41
C PHE A 46 0.18 -3.46 10.28
N LEU A 47 0.66 -2.47 9.51
CA LEU A 47 -0.07 -1.93 8.36
C LEU A 47 -0.33 -3.00 7.30
N ARG A 48 0.70 -3.78 6.93
CA ARG A 48 0.55 -4.88 5.96
C ARG A 48 -0.37 -6.00 6.47
N ALA A 49 -0.38 -6.25 7.77
CA ALA A 49 -1.29 -7.20 8.39
C ALA A 49 -2.74 -6.68 8.55
N GLY A 50 -3.02 -5.42 8.18
CA GLY A 50 -4.33 -4.78 8.37
C GLY A 50 -4.65 -4.46 9.84
N ARG A 51 -3.65 -4.50 10.73
CA ARG A 51 -3.78 -4.28 12.19
C ARG A 51 -3.52 -2.82 12.55
N LEU A 52 -4.27 -1.90 11.92
CA LEU A 52 -4.04 -0.47 12.07
C LEU A 52 -4.14 0.04 13.52
N GLU A 53 -5.10 -0.49 14.29
CA GLU A 53 -5.27 -0.09 15.70
C GLU A 53 -4.02 -0.34 16.52
N GLU A 54 -3.37 -1.47 16.26
CA GLU A 54 -2.17 -1.86 16.97
C GLU A 54 -0.98 -1.00 16.55
N ALA A 55 -0.88 -0.65 15.26
CA ALA A 55 0.09 0.33 14.80
C ALA A 55 -0.10 1.69 15.51
N CYS A 56 -1.34 2.19 15.59
CA CYS A 56 -1.64 3.45 16.27
C CYS A 56 -1.36 3.38 17.79
N ASN A 57 -1.73 2.28 18.44
CA ASN A 57 -1.47 2.08 19.86
C ASN A 57 0.03 2.01 20.13
N LEU A 58 0.79 1.30 19.29
CA LEU A 58 2.24 1.22 19.38
C LEU A 58 2.87 2.61 19.31
N CYS A 59 2.47 3.45 18.34
CA CYS A 59 2.94 4.84 18.24
C CYS A 59 2.61 5.66 19.50
N ARG A 60 1.42 5.51 20.08
CA ARG A 60 1.04 6.22 21.32
C ARG A 60 1.87 5.77 22.52
N SER A 61 2.05 4.46 22.70
CA SER A 61 2.88 3.90 23.77
C SER A 61 4.35 4.28 23.64
N ALA A 62 4.83 4.52 22.42
CA ALA A 62 6.18 5.03 22.16
C ALA A 62 6.31 6.56 22.34
N GLY A 63 5.25 7.26 22.80
CA GLY A 63 5.27 8.71 22.98
C GLY A 63 5.16 9.51 21.68
N GLN A 64 4.73 8.88 20.58
CA GLN A 64 4.58 9.49 19.25
C GLN A 64 3.09 9.52 18.81
N PRO A 65 2.19 10.16 19.57
CA PRO A 65 0.76 10.20 19.24
C PRO A 65 0.48 10.93 17.92
N TRP A 66 1.38 11.84 17.51
CA TRP A 66 1.31 12.51 16.21
C TRP A 66 1.44 11.53 15.04
N ARG A 67 2.30 10.50 15.13
CA ARG A 67 2.37 9.43 14.11
C ARG A 67 1.06 8.66 14.06
N ALA A 68 0.49 8.30 15.23
CA ALA A 68 -0.80 7.61 15.29
C ALA A 68 -1.91 8.40 14.59
N ALA A 69 -1.93 9.73 14.73
CA ALA A 69 -2.88 10.60 14.04
C ALA A 69 -2.70 10.59 12.51
N THR A 70 -1.46 10.51 12.01
CA THR A 70 -1.21 10.41 10.56
C THR A 70 -1.64 9.07 9.96
N LEU A 71 -1.58 7.98 10.73
CA LEU A 71 -1.98 6.63 10.29
C LEU A 71 -3.50 6.42 10.26
N SER A 72 -4.22 7.08 11.17
CA SER A 72 -5.68 7.05 11.27
C SER A 72 -6.28 8.43 10.99
N PRO A 73 -6.23 8.93 9.75
CA PRO A 73 -6.96 10.13 9.38
C PRO A 73 -8.46 9.95 9.67
N PHE A 74 -9.14 11.06 9.94
CA PHE A 74 -10.61 11.13 10.09
C PHE A 74 -11.19 10.26 11.22
N GLY A 75 -10.40 9.98 12.26
CA GLY A 75 -10.92 9.33 13.47
C GLY A 75 -11.40 7.89 13.26
N ARG A 76 -10.81 7.17 12.28
CA ARG A 76 -11.01 5.73 12.00
C ARG A 76 -12.33 5.36 11.31
N LEU A 77 -13.21 6.32 11.03
CA LEU A 77 -14.57 6.03 10.56
C LEU A 77 -14.64 5.65 9.07
N ASP A 78 -13.60 5.94 8.28
CA ASP A 78 -13.76 6.00 6.81
C ASP A 78 -12.83 5.05 6.02
N GLN A 79 -12.03 4.22 6.69
CA GLN A 79 -11.02 3.41 5.98
C GLN A 79 -11.53 2.07 5.43
N LYS A 80 -12.76 1.68 5.79
CA LYS A 80 -13.43 0.53 5.17
C LYS A 80 -14.85 0.96 4.80
N PRO A 81 -15.21 1.08 3.51
CA PRO A 81 -16.60 1.26 3.14
C PRO A 81 -17.39 0.09 3.74
N SER A 82 -18.24 0.38 4.73
CA SER A 82 -19.03 -0.63 5.42
C SER A 82 -20.40 -0.06 5.77
N ILE A 83 -21.41 -0.92 5.76
CA ILE A 83 -22.79 -0.57 6.13
C ILE A 83 -22.83 -0.06 7.58
N GLU A 84 -21.98 -0.58 8.47
CA GLU A 84 -21.87 -0.12 9.86
C GLU A 84 -21.23 1.27 9.99
N ALA A 85 -20.26 1.61 9.14
CA ALA A 85 -19.74 2.97 9.06
C ALA A 85 -20.85 3.95 8.61
N LEU A 86 -21.64 3.58 7.60
CA LEU A 86 -22.78 4.39 7.13
C LEU A 86 -23.82 4.64 8.23
N ILE A 87 -24.15 3.61 9.02
CA ILE A 87 -25.13 3.70 10.13
C ILE A 87 -24.56 4.48 11.32
N LYS A 88 -23.27 4.34 11.63
CA LYS A 88 -22.61 5.04 12.76
C LYS A 88 -22.19 6.48 12.43
N ASN A 89 -22.12 6.86 11.15
CA ASN A 89 -21.61 8.17 10.74
C ASN A 89 -22.45 9.35 11.24
N GLY A 90 -23.67 9.13 11.72
CA GLY A 90 -24.52 10.17 12.33
C GLY A 90 -23.94 10.84 13.59
N LYS A 91 -22.80 10.37 14.13
CA LYS A 91 -22.20 10.91 15.37
C LYS A 91 -21.09 11.95 15.17
N THR A 92 -20.61 12.21 13.96
CA THR A 92 -19.50 13.16 13.73
C THR A 92 -19.93 14.34 12.85
N ARG A 93 -20.90 15.11 13.36
CA ARG A 93 -21.48 16.29 12.68
C ARG A 93 -20.44 17.28 12.15
N ALA A 94 -19.27 17.37 12.79
CA ALA A 94 -18.17 18.24 12.38
C ALA A 94 -17.46 17.75 11.10
N LEU A 95 -17.13 16.46 10.98
CA LEU A 95 -16.49 15.92 9.77
C LEU A 95 -17.45 15.94 8.59
N GLN A 96 -18.73 15.60 8.82
CA GLN A 96 -19.77 15.71 7.81
C GLN A 96 -20.01 17.16 7.36
N ALA A 97 -19.95 18.12 8.28
CA ALA A 97 -20.06 19.54 7.93
C ALA A 97 -18.87 20.00 7.08
N ILE A 98 -17.64 19.61 7.44
CA ILE A 98 -16.46 19.96 6.64
C ILE A 98 -16.52 19.28 5.27
N GLU A 99 -16.93 18.01 5.17
CA GLU A 99 -17.09 17.34 3.88
C GLU A 99 -18.19 17.99 3.02
N LEU A 100 -19.30 18.42 3.64
CA LEU A 100 -20.36 19.17 2.97
C LEU A 100 -19.86 20.53 2.45
N GLU A 101 -19.00 21.22 3.21
CA GLU A 101 -18.44 22.52 2.85
C GLU A 101 -17.29 22.42 1.83
N THR A 102 -16.48 21.37 1.89
CA THR A 102 -15.25 21.21 1.08
C THR A 102 -15.39 20.26 -0.11
N GLY A 103 -16.49 19.52 -0.19
CA GLY A 103 -16.75 18.54 -1.23
C GLY A 103 -16.30 17.12 -0.87
N ILE A 104 -16.97 16.15 -1.48
CA ILE A 104 -16.81 14.71 -1.21
C ILE A 104 -15.34 14.28 -1.43
N GLY A 105 -14.73 13.65 -0.42
CA GLY A 105 -13.37 13.11 -0.53
C GLY A 105 -12.24 14.15 -0.56
N HIS A 106 -12.52 15.45 -0.41
CA HIS A 106 -11.51 16.52 -0.41
C HIS A 106 -10.45 16.33 0.68
N GLN A 107 -10.90 16.02 1.91
CA GLN A 107 -10.00 15.79 3.04
C GLN A 107 -9.09 14.58 2.82
N ARG A 108 -9.61 13.48 2.28
CA ARG A 108 -8.84 12.27 1.94
C ARG A 108 -7.72 12.62 0.97
N ARG A 109 -8.02 13.41 -0.06
CA ARG A 109 -7.03 13.87 -1.05
C ARG A 109 -5.91 14.68 -0.40
N LEU A 110 -6.25 15.67 0.43
CA LEU A 110 -5.25 16.47 1.16
C LEU A 110 -4.37 15.61 2.06
N TRP A 111 -4.96 14.66 2.80
CA TRP A 111 -4.21 13.75 3.65
C TRP A 111 -3.25 12.86 2.85
N LYS A 112 -3.71 12.24 1.75
CA LYS A 112 -2.84 11.43 0.91
C LYS A 112 -1.75 12.30 0.27
N TRP A 113 -2.05 13.53 -0.14
CA TRP A 113 -1.06 14.47 -0.67
C TRP A 113 0.03 14.78 0.37
N ALA A 114 -0.37 15.06 1.61
CA ALA A 114 0.57 15.27 2.71
C ALA A 114 1.45 14.04 2.95
N CYS A 115 0.88 12.83 2.91
CA CYS A 115 1.64 11.58 3.02
C CYS A 115 2.61 11.40 1.84
N TYR A 116 2.21 11.75 0.62
CA TYR A 116 3.10 11.73 -0.55
C TYR A 116 4.29 12.67 -0.37
N CYS A 117 4.06 13.94 -0.04
CA CYS A 117 5.12 14.90 0.23
C CYS A 117 6.05 14.45 1.38
N ALA A 118 5.49 13.85 2.44
CA ALA A 118 6.28 13.30 3.53
C ALA A 118 7.17 12.16 3.03
N SER A 119 6.63 11.20 2.28
CA SER A 119 7.39 10.05 1.77
C SER A 119 8.53 10.46 0.84
N GLU A 120 8.31 11.43 -0.07
CA GLU A 120 9.35 11.90 -0.97
C GLU A 120 10.43 12.69 -0.23
N ARG A 121 10.05 13.59 0.69
CA ARG A 121 11.02 14.39 1.47
C ARG A 121 11.91 13.50 2.35
N ILE A 122 11.33 12.48 2.99
CA ILE A 122 12.10 11.55 3.83
C ILE A 122 13.06 10.74 2.94
N ALA A 123 12.63 10.36 1.74
CA ALA A 123 13.49 9.67 0.78
C ALA A 123 14.65 10.54 0.26
N GLU A 124 14.43 11.85 0.05
CA GLU A 124 15.49 12.79 -0.35
C GLU A 124 16.55 13.01 0.73
N GLN A 125 16.19 12.84 1.99
CA GLN A 125 17.08 13.07 3.14
C GLN A 125 17.77 11.79 3.64
N ASP A 126 17.71 10.70 2.87
CA ASP A 126 18.12 9.36 3.30
C ASP A 126 17.54 8.99 4.69
N GLY A 127 16.27 9.35 4.89
CA GLY A 127 15.53 9.02 6.10
C GLY A 127 15.24 7.52 6.23
N GLY A 128 14.61 7.12 7.34
CA GLY A 128 14.37 5.71 7.64
C GLY A 128 13.53 5.02 6.56
N LYS A 129 14.02 3.90 6.02
CA LYS A 129 13.36 3.12 4.96
C LYS A 129 11.92 2.71 5.29
N TYR A 130 11.66 2.38 6.55
CA TYR A 130 10.31 2.03 7.02
C TYR A 130 9.40 3.26 7.14
N GLU A 131 9.95 4.42 7.49
CA GLU A 131 9.17 5.66 7.52
C GLU A 131 8.67 6.03 6.12
N ILE A 132 9.57 5.94 5.14
CA ILE A 132 9.25 6.14 3.73
C ILE A 132 8.11 5.21 3.32
N ALA A 133 8.24 3.90 3.60
CA ALA A 133 7.23 2.91 3.22
C ALA A 133 5.88 3.11 3.92
N VAL A 134 5.89 3.47 5.21
CA VAL A 134 4.68 3.77 5.97
C VAL A 134 3.89 4.91 5.33
N TYR A 135 4.54 6.04 5.03
CA TYR A 135 3.85 7.18 4.40
C TYR A 135 3.51 6.91 2.93
N ALA A 136 4.40 6.23 2.19
CA ALA A 136 4.16 5.85 0.81
C ALA A 136 2.95 4.93 0.65
N ALA A 137 2.76 3.98 1.59
CA ALA A 137 1.61 3.09 1.60
C ALA A 137 0.29 3.84 1.78
N GLN A 138 0.25 4.93 2.55
CA GLN A 138 -0.96 5.73 2.71
C GLN A 138 -1.35 6.50 1.44
N CYS A 139 -0.38 6.82 0.57
CA CYS A 139 -0.60 7.59 -0.65
C CYS A 139 -0.48 6.76 -1.96
N SER A 140 -0.41 5.43 -1.90
CA SER A 140 -0.27 4.56 -3.08
C SER A 140 1.00 4.79 -3.92
N ASN A 141 2.07 5.32 -3.31
CA ASN A 141 3.34 5.58 -3.99
C ASN A 141 4.19 4.30 -4.11
N LEU A 142 3.84 3.43 -5.06
CA LEU A 142 4.50 2.14 -5.32
C LEU A 142 6.01 2.25 -5.52
N LYS A 143 6.51 3.32 -6.14
CA LYS A 143 7.96 3.57 -6.32
C LYS A 143 8.71 3.49 -4.99
N ARG A 144 8.09 3.94 -3.90
CA ARG A 144 8.66 3.97 -2.56
C ARG A 144 8.30 2.74 -1.73
N ILE A 145 7.18 2.07 -2.04
CA ILE A 145 6.72 0.87 -1.33
C ILE A 145 7.48 -0.39 -1.79
N LEU A 146 7.55 -0.61 -3.10
CA LEU A 146 8.05 -1.87 -3.69
C LEU A 146 9.48 -2.25 -3.26
N PRO A 147 10.43 -1.33 -3.08
CA PRO A 147 11.76 -1.67 -2.56
C PRO A 147 11.75 -2.34 -1.18
N MET A 148 10.69 -2.14 -0.39
CA MET A 148 10.53 -2.74 0.94
C MET A 148 9.78 -4.08 0.92
N CYS A 149 9.30 -4.51 -0.25
CA CYS A 149 8.56 -5.75 -0.43
C CYS A 149 9.52 -6.89 -0.84
N THR A 150 10.08 -7.58 0.16
CA THR A 150 11.07 -8.66 -0.05
C THR A 150 10.47 -10.05 -0.27
N ASN A 151 9.14 -10.17 -0.30
CA ASN A 151 8.42 -11.41 -0.59
C ASN A 151 7.21 -11.13 -1.49
N TRP A 152 6.72 -12.20 -2.13
CA TRP A 152 5.67 -12.12 -3.12
C TRP A 152 4.37 -11.54 -2.56
N GLU A 153 3.96 -11.96 -1.36
CA GLU A 153 2.73 -11.48 -0.72
C GLU A 153 2.77 -9.98 -0.46
N SER A 154 3.93 -9.46 -0.03
CA SER A 154 4.08 -8.03 0.26
C SER A 154 4.03 -7.19 -1.01
N ALA A 155 4.63 -7.67 -2.11
CA ALA A 155 4.60 -6.97 -3.39
C ALA A 155 3.19 -7.02 -4.01
N CYS A 156 2.55 -8.19 -3.98
CA CYS A 156 1.17 -8.36 -4.44
C CYS A 156 0.20 -7.49 -3.63
N TRP A 157 0.32 -7.50 -2.29
CA TRP A 157 -0.43 -6.61 -1.40
C TRP A 157 -0.22 -5.15 -1.76
N ALA A 158 1.04 -4.71 -1.93
CA ALA A 158 1.35 -3.31 -2.22
C ALA A 158 0.70 -2.84 -3.52
N MET A 159 0.80 -3.64 -4.59
CA MET A 159 0.20 -3.33 -5.89
C MET A 159 -1.33 -3.35 -5.84
N ALA A 160 -1.93 -4.41 -5.28
CA ALA A 160 -3.38 -4.54 -5.21
C ALA A 160 -4.01 -3.46 -4.34
N LYS A 161 -3.43 -3.19 -3.16
CA LYS A 161 -3.86 -2.13 -2.26
C LYS A 161 -3.74 -0.77 -2.92
N SER A 162 -2.61 -0.47 -3.55
CA SER A 162 -2.37 0.84 -4.17
C SER A 162 -3.32 1.07 -5.35
N TRP A 163 -3.56 0.04 -6.15
CA TRP A 163 -4.49 0.06 -7.27
C TRP A 163 -5.92 0.32 -6.80
N LEU A 164 -6.42 -0.45 -5.82
CA LEU A 164 -7.74 -0.24 -5.24
C LEU A 164 -7.90 1.18 -4.66
N ASP A 165 -6.89 1.66 -3.94
CA ASP A 165 -6.91 3.01 -3.37
C ASP A 165 -7.06 4.11 -4.42
N VAL A 166 -6.43 3.94 -5.59
CA VAL A 166 -6.52 4.89 -6.70
C VAL A 166 -7.86 4.77 -7.42
N LEU A 167 -8.42 3.56 -7.57
CA LEU A 167 -9.78 3.37 -8.10
C LEU A 167 -10.82 4.07 -7.20
N VAL A 168 -10.67 3.97 -5.88
CA VAL A 168 -11.50 4.71 -4.92
C VAL A 168 -11.34 6.22 -5.10
N ASP A 169 -10.11 6.73 -5.29
CA ASP A 169 -9.89 8.16 -5.56
C ASP A 169 -10.56 8.64 -6.86
N MET A 170 -10.50 7.83 -7.92
CA MET A 170 -11.16 8.13 -9.20
C MET A 170 -12.68 8.19 -9.02
N GLU A 171 -13.26 7.24 -8.30
CA GLU A 171 -14.71 7.23 -8.06
C GLU A 171 -15.16 8.39 -7.16
N LEU A 172 -14.39 8.72 -6.12
CA LEU A 172 -14.65 9.90 -5.29
C LEU A 172 -14.55 11.20 -6.09
N ALA A 173 -13.61 11.29 -7.02
CA ALA A 173 -13.50 12.44 -7.92
C ALA A 173 -14.72 12.55 -8.86
N ARG A 174 -15.26 11.41 -9.31
CA ARG A 174 -16.46 11.36 -10.17
C ARG A 174 -17.73 11.84 -9.44
N LEU A 175 -17.82 11.59 -8.13
CA LEU A 175 -18.97 11.96 -7.30
C LEU A 175 -18.99 13.45 -6.92
N GLN A 176 -17.96 14.22 -7.26
CA GLN A 176 -17.91 15.67 -7.01
C GLN A 176 -19.06 16.40 -7.74
N PRO A 177 -19.77 17.33 -7.07
CA PRO A 177 -20.84 18.11 -7.69
C PRO A 177 -20.29 18.94 -8.87
N GLY A 178 -20.59 18.53 -10.10
CA GLY A 178 -20.12 19.18 -11.34
C GLY A 178 -19.46 18.24 -12.37
N GLY A 179 -19.18 16.98 -12.02
CA GLY A 179 -18.66 15.96 -12.94
C GLY A 179 -19.76 15.39 -13.84
N ASN A 180 -19.67 15.63 -15.15
CA ASN A 180 -20.62 15.10 -16.13
C ASN A 180 -20.49 13.56 -16.24
N ILE A 181 -21.63 12.86 -16.27
CA ILE A 181 -21.73 11.40 -16.12
C ILE A 181 -21.61 10.71 -17.48
N GLN A 182 -20.60 9.86 -17.67
CA GLN A 182 -20.65 8.67 -18.54
C GLN A 182 -19.47 7.75 -18.23
N PHE A 183 -19.76 6.55 -17.71
CA PHE A 183 -18.79 5.46 -17.65
C PHE A 183 -18.72 4.87 -19.05
N ASN A 184 -17.62 5.15 -19.78
CA ASN A 184 -17.24 4.37 -20.94
C ASN A 184 -15.87 3.76 -20.64
N GLU A 185 -15.81 2.44 -20.54
CA GLU A 185 -14.58 1.68 -20.26
C GLU A 185 -13.49 2.01 -21.30
N GLU A 186 -13.91 2.36 -22.52
CA GLU A 186 -13.08 2.81 -23.64
C GLU A 186 -12.44 4.21 -23.44
N ALA A 187 -13.02 5.08 -22.61
CA ALA A 187 -12.49 6.42 -22.36
C ALA A 187 -11.29 6.41 -21.39
N LEU A 188 -11.19 5.37 -20.55
CA LEU A 188 -10.02 5.12 -19.71
C LEU A 188 -8.81 4.70 -20.55
N ASP A 189 -9.03 3.95 -21.64
CA ASP A 189 -7.97 3.60 -22.59
C ASP A 189 -7.53 4.81 -23.42
N GLN A 190 -8.47 5.62 -23.94
CA GLN A 190 -8.14 6.76 -24.80
C GLN A 190 -7.45 7.94 -24.09
N SER A 191 -7.72 8.15 -22.80
CA SER A 191 -7.08 9.22 -22.01
C SER A 191 -5.63 8.89 -21.63
N LEU A 192 -5.22 7.62 -21.72
CA LEU A 192 -3.89 7.14 -21.38
C LEU A 192 -2.99 6.89 -22.60
N GLU A 193 -3.49 7.10 -23.82
CA GLU A 193 -2.76 6.92 -25.09
C GLU A 193 -2.11 8.21 -25.63
N GLN A 194 -2.32 9.38 -25.01
CA GLN A 194 -1.63 10.61 -25.39
C GLN A 194 -0.18 10.66 -24.86
N GLU A 195 0.63 9.76 -25.39
CA GLU A 195 2.08 9.75 -25.28
C GLU A 195 2.64 10.61 -26.43
N ASN A 196 2.63 11.95 -26.26
CA ASN A 196 3.61 12.88 -26.86
C ASN A 196 3.19 14.33 -26.65
N GLY A 197 3.96 15.04 -25.81
CA GLY A 197 3.84 16.48 -25.64
C GLY A 197 4.32 16.90 -24.26
N VAL A 198 5.60 17.24 -24.16
CA VAL A 198 6.12 18.00 -23.02
C VAL A 198 5.43 19.35 -23.03
N THR A 199 4.40 19.48 -22.20
CA THR A 199 3.93 20.76 -21.70
C THR A 199 3.69 20.58 -20.22
N GLN A 200 4.55 21.20 -19.42
CA GLN A 200 4.29 21.46 -18.01
C GLN A 200 3.05 22.36 -17.94
N SER A 201 1.86 21.78 -18.04
CA SER A 201 0.63 22.46 -17.69
C SER A 201 0.53 22.42 -16.18
N ALA A 202 0.66 23.59 -15.57
CA ALA A 202 0.56 23.78 -14.14
C ALA A 202 -0.70 23.08 -13.61
N MET A 203 -0.47 22.22 -12.61
CA MET A 203 -1.46 21.50 -11.83
C MET A 203 -2.59 22.42 -11.37
N GLY A 204 -3.83 22.02 -11.66
CA GLY A 204 -4.93 22.37 -10.77
C GLY A 204 -4.80 21.56 -9.47
N PRO A 205 -5.25 22.09 -8.31
CA PRO A 205 -5.34 21.35 -7.04
C PRO A 205 -6.32 20.15 -7.09
N ASP A 206 -6.96 19.90 -8.24
CA ASP A 206 -8.07 18.97 -8.40
C ASP A 206 -7.68 17.60 -8.98
N SER A 207 -6.42 17.37 -9.38
CA SER A 207 -5.96 16.06 -9.85
C SER A 207 -4.91 15.44 -8.93
N TRP A 208 -5.09 14.15 -8.63
CA TRP A 208 -4.11 13.32 -7.92
C TRP A 208 -2.78 13.29 -8.70
N PRO A 209 -1.58 13.25 -8.08
CA PRO A 209 -0.32 13.30 -8.82
C PRO A 209 -0.25 12.26 -9.92
N LEU A 210 -0.06 12.70 -11.16
CA LEU A 210 0.07 11.82 -12.32
C LEU A 210 1.19 10.80 -12.13
N GLN A 211 2.27 11.16 -11.42
CA GLN A 211 3.33 10.21 -11.10
C GLN A 211 2.84 9.03 -10.25
N VAL A 212 1.88 9.24 -9.35
CA VAL A 212 1.31 8.16 -8.52
C VAL A 212 0.31 7.34 -9.34
N MET A 213 -0.47 7.99 -10.20
CA MET A 213 -1.42 7.30 -11.09
C MET A 213 -0.68 6.38 -12.09
N ASN A 214 0.39 6.87 -12.71
CA ASN A 214 1.17 6.13 -13.70
C ASN A 214 1.88 4.89 -13.13
N GLN A 215 2.06 4.82 -11.81
CA GLN A 215 2.65 3.65 -11.16
C GLN A 215 1.68 2.47 -11.08
N GLN A 216 0.37 2.71 -11.13
CA GLN A 216 -0.63 1.68 -10.86
C GLN A 216 -0.75 0.67 -12.02
N PRO A 217 -1.10 -0.60 -11.74
CA PRO A 217 -1.57 -1.50 -12.79
C PRO A 217 -2.92 -1.03 -13.35
N ARG A 218 -3.20 -1.34 -14.62
CA ARG A 218 -4.50 -1.04 -15.24
C ARG A 218 -5.53 -2.14 -14.96
N HIS A 219 -5.08 -3.39 -15.04
CA HIS A 219 -5.88 -4.58 -14.77
C HIS A 219 -5.10 -5.59 -13.94
N LEU A 220 -5.78 -6.63 -13.46
CA LEU A 220 -5.16 -7.72 -12.71
C LEU A 220 -4.04 -8.39 -13.51
N THR A 221 -4.21 -8.61 -14.81
CA THR A 221 -3.16 -9.17 -15.68
C THR A 221 -1.91 -8.28 -15.70
N SER A 222 -2.08 -6.96 -15.78
CA SER A 222 -0.96 -6.00 -15.71
C SER A 222 -0.26 -6.01 -14.35
N LEU A 223 -1.01 -6.20 -13.26
CA LEU A 223 -0.45 -6.39 -11.92
C LEU A 223 0.43 -7.64 -11.88
N LEU A 224 -0.09 -8.78 -12.35
CA LEU A 224 0.66 -10.04 -12.38
C LEU A 224 1.89 -9.94 -13.29
N GLN A 225 1.79 -9.27 -14.43
CA GLN A 225 2.94 -8.99 -15.30
C GLN A 225 4.00 -8.13 -14.58
N LYS A 226 3.59 -7.09 -13.84
CA LYS A 226 4.50 -6.27 -13.03
C LYS A 226 5.21 -7.09 -11.94
N LEU A 227 4.56 -8.09 -11.33
CA LEU A 227 5.20 -8.99 -10.37
C LEU A 227 6.31 -9.86 -10.99
N HIS A 228 6.24 -10.15 -12.28
CA HIS A 228 7.29 -10.89 -13.00
C HIS A 228 8.47 -10.00 -13.43
N SER A 229 8.32 -8.67 -13.42
CA SER A 229 9.33 -7.72 -13.87
C SER A 229 10.36 -7.42 -12.78
N ILE A 230 11.60 -7.85 -12.98
CA ILE A 230 12.73 -7.57 -12.07
C ILE A 230 13.05 -6.06 -12.00
N ASP A 231 12.71 -5.29 -13.02
CA ASP A 231 12.87 -3.83 -13.02
C ASP A 231 11.88 -3.13 -12.07
N THR A 232 10.77 -3.79 -11.77
CA THR A 232 9.67 -3.24 -10.97
C THR A 232 9.70 -3.72 -9.53
N VAL A 233 10.04 -4.99 -9.29
CA VAL A 233 10.01 -5.62 -7.97
C VAL A 233 11.35 -6.25 -7.61
N HIS A 234 11.55 -6.51 -6.31
CA HIS A 234 12.74 -7.21 -5.83
C HIS A 234 12.93 -8.57 -6.54
N GLU A 235 14.17 -8.93 -6.88
CA GLU A 235 14.47 -10.14 -7.67
C GLU A 235 13.86 -11.43 -7.08
N VAL A 236 13.87 -11.54 -5.74
CA VAL A 236 13.24 -12.66 -5.02
C VAL A 236 11.76 -12.79 -5.35
N VAL A 237 11.03 -11.68 -5.48
CA VAL A 237 9.60 -11.66 -5.84
C VAL A 237 9.39 -12.20 -7.26
N ALA A 238 10.17 -11.69 -8.22
CA ALA A 238 10.08 -12.13 -9.61
C ALA A 238 10.43 -13.62 -9.77
N ARG A 239 11.40 -14.11 -8.97
CA ARG A 239 11.74 -15.54 -8.92
C ARG A 239 10.61 -16.37 -8.33
N SER A 240 10.00 -15.93 -7.23
CA SER A 240 8.89 -16.65 -6.58
C SER A 240 7.65 -16.76 -7.46
N CYS A 241 7.44 -15.85 -8.42
CA CYS A 241 6.36 -16.00 -9.41
C CYS A 241 6.46 -17.30 -10.24
N LYS A 242 7.66 -17.89 -10.35
CA LYS A 242 7.89 -19.16 -11.06
C LYS A 242 7.60 -20.39 -10.20
N GLU A 243 7.37 -20.25 -8.90
CA GLU A 243 7.04 -21.37 -8.02
C GLU A 243 5.65 -21.92 -8.34
N GLN A 244 5.48 -23.24 -8.32
CA GLN A 244 4.23 -23.91 -8.75
C GLN A 244 3.00 -23.41 -7.98
N HIS A 245 3.10 -23.25 -6.66
CA HIS A 245 1.98 -22.76 -5.85
C HIS A 245 1.61 -21.31 -6.18
N ARG A 246 2.59 -20.45 -6.52
CA ARG A 246 2.33 -19.07 -6.97
C ARG A 246 1.69 -19.02 -8.34
N GLN A 247 2.10 -19.90 -9.25
CA GLN A 247 1.43 -20.02 -10.54
C GLN A 247 -0.04 -20.44 -10.36
N ILE A 248 -0.34 -21.37 -9.44
CA ILE A 248 -1.72 -21.73 -9.09
C ILE A 248 -2.46 -20.52 -8.51
N GLU A 249 -1.92 -19.84 -7.49
CA GLU A 249 -2.53 -18.65 -6.88
C GLU A 249 -2.83 -17.55 -7.91
N MET A 250 -1.89 -17.27 -8.81
CA MET A 250 -2.06 -16.26 -9.87
C MET A 250 -3.15 -16.64 -10.88
N ASN A 251 -3.24 -17.91 -11.28
CA ASN A 251 -4.31 -18.38 -12.15
C ASN A 251 -5.68 -18.38 -11.46
N LEU A 252 -5.73 -18.71 -10.16
CA LEU A 252 -6.95 -18.59 -9.36
C LEU A 252 -7.42 -17.13 -9.28
N MET A 253 -6.51 -16.17 -9.11
CA MET A 253 -6.85 -14.75 -9.12
C MET A 253 -7.42 -14.29 -10.47
N LEU A 254 -6.88 -14.81 -11.58
CA LEU A 254 -7.40 -14.53 -12.94
C LEU A 254 -8.75 -15.22 -13.23
N GLY A 255 -9.10 -16.27 -12.49
CA GLY A 255 -10.29 -17.08 -12.73
C GLY A 255 -10.18 -18.06 -13.90
N ASP A 256 -8.98 -18.25 -14.47
CA ASP A 256 -8.75 -19.18 -15.59
C ASP A 256 -8.50 -20.61 -15.09
N ILE A 257 -9.59 -21.25 -14.65
CA ILE A 257 -9.56 -22.64 -14.15
C ILE A 257 -9.12 -23.64 -15.23
N PRO A 258 -9.59 -23.58 -16.49
CA PRO A 258 -9.13 -24.50 -17.53
C PRO A 258 -7.62 -24.46 -17.77
N HIS A 259 -7.04 -23.25 -17.86
CA HIS A 259 -5.58 -23.10 -18.01
C HIS A 259 -4.84 -23.68 -16.80
N MET A 260 -5.31 -23.36 -15.58
CA MET A 260 -4.71 -23.89 -14.35
C MET A 260 -4.70 -25.42 -14.31
N LEU A 261 -5.81 -26.07 -14.69
CA LEU A 261 -5.89 -27.53 -14.73
C LEU A 261 -4.94 -28.11 -15.78
N GLY A 262 -4.82 -27.47 -16.96
CA GLY A 262 -3.85 -27.86 -17.98
C GLY A 262 -2.40 -27.75 -17.50
N LEU A 263 -2.08 -26.68 -16.77
CA LEU A 263 -0.77 -26.45 -16.15
C LEU A 263 -0.45 -27.54 -15.10
N ILE A 264 -1.39 -27.83 -14.19
CA ILE A 264 -1.24 -28.89 -13.18
C ILE A 264 -1.07 -30.25 -13.86
N TRP A 265 -1.85 -30.53 -14.91
CA TRP A 265 -1.73 -31.76 -15.69
C TRP A 265 -0.33 -31.91 -16.30
N SER A 266 0.24 -30.83 -16.85
CA SER A 266 1.59 -30.86 -17.43
C SER A 266 2.69 -31.23 -16.42
N TRP A 267 2.49 -30.93 -15.14
CA TRP A 267 3.43 -31.28 -14.07
C TRP A 267 3.29 -32.73 -13.62
N ILE A 268 2.08 -33.28 -13.65
CA ILE A 268 1.79 -34.65 -13.22
C ILE A 268 2.11 -35.66 -14.33
N SER A 269 1.88 -35.28 -15.58
CA SER A 269 2.15 -36.11 -16.77
C SER A 269 3.08 -35.39 -17.75
N PRO A 270 4.39 -35.27 -17.45
CA PRO A 270 5.36 -34.72 -18.39
C PRO A 270 5.40 -35.59 -19.64
N VAL A 271 5.29 -34.97 -20.82
CA VAL A 271 5.23 -35.65 -22.13
C VAL A 271 6.44 -36.57 -22.37
N GLU A 272 7.56 -36.33 -21.69
CA GLU A 272 8.81 -37.12 -21.74
C GLU A 272 8.68 -38.57 -21.24
N TYR A 273 7.63 -38.91 -20.48
CA TYR A 273 7.40 -40.30 -20.05
C TYR A 273 6.90 -41.23 -21.16
N HIS A 274 6.40 -40.69 -22.27
CA HIS A 274 5.91 -41.52 -23.38
C HIS A 274 7.01 -41.94 -24.36
N GLU A 275 8.12 -41.20 -24.51
CA GLU A 275 9.18 -41.60 -25.45
C GLU A 275 10.18 -42.62 -24.87
N THR A 276 10.28 -42.71 -23.54
CA THR A 276 11.23 -43.62 -22.87
C THR A 276 10.64 -45.00 -22.55
N MET A 277 9.32 -45.15 -22.51
CA MET A 277 8.64 -46.44 -22.26
C MET A 277 8.43 -47.31 -23.52
N PHE A 278 8.46 -46.72 -24.73
CA PHE A 278 8.33 -47.46 -26.00
C PHE A 278 9.68 -47.75 -26.69
N ARG A 279 10.79 -47.54 -25.97
CA ARG A 279 12.15 -47.84 -26.43
C ARG A 279 12.81 -48.90 -25.54
N LYS A 280 12.15 -50.06 -25.37
CA LYS A 280 12.74 -51.29 -24.84
C LYS A 280 12.18 -52.49 -25.58
#